data_AF-A0AAD5B6D1-F1
#
_entry.id   AF-A0AAD5B6D1-F1
#
_cell.length_a   1.000
_cell.length_b   1.000
_cell.length_c   1.000
_cell.angle_alpha   90.00
_cell.angle_beta   90.00
_cell.angle_gamma   90.00
#
_symmetry.space_group_name_H-M   'P 1'
#
loop_
_entity.id
_entity.type
_entity.pdbx_description
1 polymer ?
#
loop_
_entity_poly.entity_id
_entity_poly.type
_entity_poly.pdbx_seq_one_letter_code
_entity_poly.pdbx_strand_id
1 'polypeptide(L)' 'MDVFFRQTWVDKRLRFEGPIEILRLNNLMVSKIWTPDTFFRNGKRSIAHNMTTPNKLFRIMQNGTILYTM' A
#
# COMPACT_ATOMS: atom_id res chain seq x y z
N MET A 1 3.12 -16.63 -12.48
CA MET A 1 3.99 -16.38 -11.31
C MET A 1 3.18 -15.50 -10.41
N ASP A 2 2.87 -16.00 -9.22
CA ASP A 2 2.02 -15.28 -8.27
C ASP A 2 2.92 -14.77 -7.15
N VAL A 3 2.80 -13.49 -6.84
CA VAL A 3 3.64 -12.80 -5.87
C VAL A 3 2.79 -11.93 -4.98
N PHE A 4 3.14 -11.89 -3.69
CA PHE A 4 2.71 -10.81 -2.81
C PHE A 4 3.75 -9.71 -2.87
N PHE A 5 3.43 -8.62 -3.57
CA PHE A 5 4.37 -7.54 -3.80
C PHE A 5 4.29 -6.52 -2.67
N ARG A 6 5.37 -6.41 -1.89
CA ARG A 6 5.45 -5.52 -0.72
C ARG A 6 6.36 -4.34 -1.00
N GLN A 7 5.90 -3.15 -0.65
CA GLN A 7 6.64 -1.91 -0.77
C GLN A 7 6.60 -1.15 0.55
N THR A 8 7.71 -0.50 0.87
CA THR A 8 7.82 0.37 2.06
C THR A 8 8.48 1.68 1.68
N TRP A 9 7.86 2.78 2.08
CA TRP A 9 8.42 4.13 1.93
C TRP A 9 8.00 4.99 3.12
N VAL A 10 8.64 6.15 3.26
CA VAL A 10 8.30 7.11 4.32
C VAL A 10 7.62 8.32 3.68
N ASP A 11 6.39 8.62 4.09
CA ASP A 11 5.70 9.86 3.76
C ASP A 11 5.49 10.69 5.02
N LYS A 12 6.27 11.77 5.15
CA LYS A 12 6.22 12.66 6.32
C LYS A 12 4.86 13.35 6.49
N ARG A 13 4.06 13.46 5.42
CA ARG A 13 2.73 14.10 5.44
C ARG A 13 1.68 13.23 6.16
N LEU A 14 1.94 11.93 6.28
CA LEU A 14 1.04 10.96 6.92
C LEU A 14 1.45 10.63 8.36
N ARG A 15 2.35 11.42 8.96
CA ARG A 15 2.66 11.31 10.39
C ARG A 15 1.43 11.66 11.21
N PHE A 16 1.20 10.92 12.28
CA PHE A 16 0.09 11.13 13.18
C PHE A 16 0.51 10.78 14.62
N GLU A 17 -0.15 11.42 15.58
CA GLU A 17 0.03 11.16 17.01
C GLU A 17 -1.26 10.56 17.58
N GLY A 18 -1.12 9.63 18.53
CA GLY A 18 -2.26 9.00 19.19
C GLY A 18 -1.89 7.69 19.88
N PRO A 19 -2.86 7.00 20.50
CA PRO A 19 -2.62 5.72 21.16
C PRO A 19 -2.41 4.55 20.19
N ILE A 20 -2.70 4.75 18.90
CA ILE A 20 -2.59 3.73 17.86
C ILE A 20 -1.24 3.84 17.18
N GLU A 21 -0.44 2.77 17.20
CA GLU A 21 0.88 2.77 16.52
C GLU A 21 0.78 2.57 15.00
N ILE A 22 -0.23 1.81 14.55
CA ILE A 22 -0.40 1.40 13.15
C ILE A 22 -1.85 1.59 12.70
N LEU A 23 -2.06 2.53 11.78
CA LEU A 23 -3.33 2.69 11.09
C LEU A 23 -3.44 1.70 9.93
N ARG A 24 -4.50 0.89 9.92
CA ARG A 24 -4.82 -0.04 8.82
C ARG A 24 -5.92 0.61 7.99
N LEU A 25 -5.63 0.91 6.73
CA LEU A 25 -6.56 1.61 5.84
C LEU A 25 -7.28 0.65 4.90
N ASN A 26 -8.54 0.99 4.59
CA ASN A 26 -9.33 0.36 3.54
C ASN A 26 -8.98 0.96 2.17
N ASN A 27 -9.28 0.25 1.09
CA ASN A 27 -9.00 0.57 -0.31
C ASN A 27 -9.41 1.99 -0.74
N LEU A 28 -10.49 2.53 -0.18
CA LEU A 28 -10.98 3.90 -0.49
C LEU A 28 -10.01 5.00 -0.05
N MET A 29 -9.23 4.77 1.00
CA MET A 29 -8.23 5.73 1.47
C MET A 29 -6.91 5.55 0.71
N VAL A 30 -6.59 4.33 0.30
CA VAL A 30 -5.37 4.03 -0.49
C VAL A 30 -5.36 4.80 -1.81
N SER A 31 -6.51 4.96 -2.47
CA SER A 31 -6.61 5.71 -3.74
C SER A 31 -6.36 7.22 -3.58
N LYS A 32 -6.41 7.75 -2.36
CA LYS A 32 -6.15 9.17 -2.05
C LYS A 32 -4.72 9.44 -1.60
N ILE A 33 -3.94 8.39 -1.37
CA ILE A 33 -2.55 8.49 -0.91
C ILE A 33 -1.63 8.28 -2.10
N TRP A 34 -0.57 9.08 -2.18
CA TRP A 34 0.46 8.89 -3.18
C TRP A 34 1.13 7.52 -3.01
N THR A 35 1.24 6.78 -4.10
CA THR A 35 1.96 5.51 -4.18
C THR A 35 2.99 5.57 -5.32
N PRO A 36 4.12 4.85 -5.21
CA PRO A 36 5.08 4.77 -6.29
C PRO A 36 4.48 4.04 -7.51
N ASP A 37 4.77 4.55 -8.69
CA ASP A 37 4.32 4.05 -10.00
C ASP A 37 5.13 2.84 -10.47
N THR A 38 5.20 1.81 -9.63
CA THR A 38 6.04 0.63 -9.88
C THR A 38 5.45 -0.30 -10.94
N PHE A 39 6.25 -0.65 -11.94
CA PHE A 39 5.87 -1.55 -13.02
C PHE A 39 6.94 -2.63 -13.30
N PHE A 40 6.51 -3.78 -13.82
CA PHE A 40 7.42 -4.84 -14.25
C PHE A 40 7.80 -4.64 -15.71
N ARG A 41 9.03 -4.18 -15.98
CA ARG A 41 9.54 -3.89 -17.34
C ARG A 41 9.41 -5.06 -18.33
N ASN A 42 9.53 -6.29 -17.84
CA ASN A 42 9.45 -7.51 -18.67
C ASN A 42 8.07 -8.22 -18.57
N GLY A 43 7.08 -7.57 -17.98
CA GLY A 43 5.74 -8.13 -17.83
C GLY A 43 5.01 -8.18 -19.17
N LYS A 44 4.75 -9.36 -19.71
CA LYS A 44 3.90 -9.53 -20.91
C LYS A 44 2.43 -9.25 -20.61
N ARG A 45 1.91 -9.77 -19.49
CA ARG A 45 0.59 -9.48 -18.91
C ARG A 45 0.69 -9.64 -17.39
N SER A 46 0.22 -8.65 -16.64
CA SER A 46 0.11 -8.69 -15.18
C SER A 46 -1.33 -8.39 -14.78
N ILE A 47 -1.92 -9.21 -13.91
CA ILE A 47 -3.29 -9.04 -13.41
C ILE A 47 -3.19 -8.81 -11.91
N ALA A 48 -3.73 -7.69 -11.44
CA ALA A 48 -3.93 -7.48 -10.01
C ALA A 48 -5.20 -8.24 -9.58
N HIS A 49 -5.11 -9.08 -8.55
CA HIS A 49 -6.25 -9.86 -8.06
C HIS A 49 -7.30 -8.94 -7.40
N ASN A 50 -8.55 -9.02 -7.88
CA ASN A 50 -9.64 -8.11 -7.48
C ASN A 50 -10.93 -8.82 -7.00
N MET A 51 -10.85 -10.07 -6.53
CA MET A 51 -12.01 -10.87 -6.09
C MET A 51 -11.83 -11.30 -4.63
N THR A 52 -12.76 -11.08 -3.68
CA THR A 52 -14.04 -10.32 -3.66
C THR A 52 -13.89 -8.84 -3.28
N THR A 53 -12.69 -8.40 -2.87
CA THR A 53 -12.28 -7.00 -2.72
C THR A 53 -10.87 -6.84 -3.31
N PRO A 54 -10.43 -5.63 -3.73
CA PRO A 54 -9.05 -5.43 -4.10
C PRO A 54 -8.13 -5.83 -2.94
N ASN A 55 -7.23 -6.80 -3.15
CA ASN A 55 -6.34 -7.32 -2.11
C ASN A 55 -5.17 -6.37 -1.84
N LYS A 56 -5.48 -5.11 -1.49
CA LYS A 56 -4.50 -4.09 -1.15
C LYS A 56 -4.52 -3.86 0.36
N LEU A 57 -3.39 -4.12 0.99
CA LEU A 57 -3.20 -3.80 2.40
C LEU A 57 -2.34 -2.54 2.52
N PHE A 58 -2.82 -1.56 3.26
CA PHE A 58 -2.09 -0.32 3.50
C PHE A 58 -2.01 -0.04 4.99
N ARG A 59 -0.78 0.05 5.50
CA ARG A 59 -0.50 0.32 6.92
C ARG A 59 0.36 1.56 7.04
N ILE A 60 -0.01 2.49 7.92
CA ILE A 60 0.75 3.70 8.24
C ILE A 60 1.20 3.60 9.70
N MET A 61 2.50 3.66 9.92
CA MET A 61 3.10 3.80 11.24
C MET A 61 3.13 5.28 11.65
N GLN A 62 3.13 5.58 12.95
CA GLN A 62 3.12 6.96 13.47
C GLN A 62 4.23 7.86 12.90
N ASN A 63 5.41 7.29 12.62
CA ASN A 63 6.53 8.01 12.04
C ASN A 63 6.38 8.34 10.53
N GLY A 64 5.25 7.97 9.92
CA GLY A 64 4.96 8.17 8.49
C GLY A 64 5.47 7.04 7.60
N THR A 65 5.98 5.94 8.17
CA THR A 65 6.36 4.75 7.40
C THR A 65 5.10 4.04 6.91
N ILE A 66 5.08 3.76 5.61
CA ILE A 66 3.97 3.11 4.93
C ILE A 66 4.40 1.70 4.51
N LEU A 67 3.56 0.72 4.79
CA LEU A 67 3.65 -0.61 4.20
C LEU A 67 2.46 -0.82 3.26
N TYR A 68 2.75 -1.05 1.99
CA TYR A 68 1.78 -1.35 0.95
C TYR A 68 2.02 -2.77 0.43
N THR A 69 0.97 -3.59 0.38
CA THR A 69 1.01 -4.95 -0.18
C THR A 69 -0.05 -5.05 -1.26
N MET A 70 0.36 -5.53 -2.44
CA MET A 70 -0.48 -5.86 -3.59
C MET A 70 -0.38 -7.33 -3.97
#